data_AF-A0A3D3WY71-F1
#
_entry.id   AF-A0A3D3WY71-F1
#
_cell.length_a   1.000
_cell.length_b   1.000
_cell.length_c   1.000
_cell.angle_alpha   90.00
_cell.angle_beta   90.00
_cell.angle_gamma   90.00
#
_symmetry.space_group_name_H-M   'P 1'
#
loop_
_entity.id
_entity.type
_entity.pdbx_description
1 polymer ?
#
loop_
_entity_poly.entity_id
_entity_poly.type
_entity_poly.pdbx_seq_one_letter_code
_entity_poly.pdbx_strand_id
1 'polypeptide(L)' 'MGKTIVNLVEGMRFAGHGKSGHEVAMDASSKVGGADSTARPVEVMLCALGGCTGMDVISILRKMNTEPSSL' A
#
# COMPACT_ATOMS: atom_id res chain seq x y z
N MET A 1 3.17 18.74 4.11
CA MET A 1 2.92 17.40 4.69
C MET A 1 1.43 17.10 4.66
N GLY A 2 1.00 15.96 4.13
CA GLY A 2 -0.41 15.57 4.17
C GLY A 2 -0.76 14.83 5.43
N LYS A 3 -1.92 15.14 6.01
CA LYS A 3 -2.45 14.37 7.13
C LYS A 3 -2.85 13.00 6.59
N THR A 4 -2.18 11.96 7.07
CA THR A 4 -2.61 10.57 6.91
C THR A 4 -3.29 10.18 8.21
N ILE A 5 -4.50 9.64 8.11
CA ILE A 5 -5.27 9.19 9.28
C ILE A 5 -5.41 7.68 9.18
N VAL A 6 -5.16 6.98 10.29
CA VAL A 6 -5.32 5.54 10.39
C VAL A 6 -6.30 5.28 11.53
N ASN A 7 -7.43 4.65 11.22
CA ASN A 7 -8.49 4.37 12.18
C ASN A 7 -8.71 2.87 12.29
N LEU A 8 -9.05 2.42 13.50
CA LEU A 8 -9.59 1.08 13.71
C LEU A 8 -11.02 1.04 13.16
N VAL A 9 -11.33 0.03 12.35
CA VAL A 9 -12.68 -0.22 11.84
C VAL A 9 -13.41 -1.20 12.76
N GLU A 10 -12.88 -2.42 12.89
CA GLU A 10 -13.45 -3.49 13.72
C GLU A 10 -12.37 -4.54 13.99
N GLY A 11 -12.38 -5.16 15.19
CA GLY A 11 -11.40 -6.20 15.55
C GLY A 11 -9.96 -5.71 15.43
N MET A 12 -9.19 -6.29 14.51
CA MET A 12 -7.82 -5.87 14.15
C MET A 12 -7.72 -5.26 12.74
N ARG A 13 -8.85 -4.87 12.16
CA ARG A 13 -8.92 -4.23 10.84
C ARG A 13 -8.75 -2.72 10.97
N PHE A 14 -7.81 -2.17 10.21
CA PHE A 14 -7.52 -0.74 10.12
C PHE A 14 -7.79 -0.19 8.71
N ALA A 15 -8.20 1.06 8.64
CA ALA A 15 -8.35 1.80 7.38
C ALA A 15 -7.50 3.07 7.43
N GLY A 16 -6.60 3.21 6.46
CA GLY A 16 -5.75 4.38 6.26
C GLY A 16 -6.30 5.28 5.15
N HIS A 17 -6.33 6.59 5.39
CA HIS A 17 -6.73 7.58 4.40
C HIS A 17 -5.64 8.64 4.25
N GLY A 18 -5.09 8.76 3.04
CA GLY A 18 -4.15 9.79 2.65
C GLY A 18 -4.84 10.97 1.95
N LYS A 19 -4.04 11.94 1.46
CA LYS A 19 -4.57 13.09 0.70
C LYS A 19 -5.30 12.72 -0.59
N SER A 20 -4.98 11.57 -1.19
CA SER A 20 -5.64 11.09 -2.41
C SER A 20 -7.09 10.72 -2.19
N GLY A 21 -7.53 10.56 -0.94
CA GLY A 21 -8.90 10.13 -0.61
C GLY A 21 -9.15 8.64 -0.78
N HIS A 22 -8.15 7.85 -1.21
CA HIS A 22 -8.27 6.41 -1.32
C HIS A 22 -8.04 5.73 0.03
N GLU A 23 -8.90 4.74 0.33
CA GLU A 23 -8.74 3.88 1.49
C GLU A 23 -7.64 2.84 1.24
N VAL A 24 -6.80 2.64 2.25
CA VAL A 24 -5.88 1.52 2.36
C VAL A 24 -6.32 0.67 3.53
N ALA A 25 -6.98 -0.45 3.26
CA ALA A 25 -7.44 -1.38 4.28
C ALA A 25 -6.34 -2.38 4.64
N MET A 26 -6.20 -2.65 5.94
CA MET A 26 -5.23 -3.58 6.50
C MET A 26 -5.89 -4.43 7.57
N ASP A 27 -5.52 -5.70 7.67
CA ASP A 27 -6.06 -6.62 8.68
C ASP A 27 -4.96 -7.52 9.23
N ALA A 28 -5.24 -8.20 10.34
CA ALA A 28 -4.39 -9.21 10.91
C ALA A 28 -4.93 -10.62 10.63
N SER A 29 -4.14 -11.64 10.95
CA SER A 29 -4.62 -13.02 10.85
C SER A 29 -5.62 -13.35 11.95
N SER A 30 -6.46 -14.35 11.71
CA SER A 30 -7.39 -14.88 12.72
C SER A 30 -6.70 -15.34 14.01
N LYS A 31 -5.44 -15.78 13.93
CA LYS A 31 -4.64 -16.21 15.09
C LYS A 31 -4.37 -15.09 16.11
N VAL A 32 -4.38 -13.84 15.67
CA VAL A 32 -4.11 -12.66 16.52
C VAL A 32 -5.33 -11.73 16.63
N GLY A 33 -6.53 -12.25 16.33
CA GLY A 33 -7.79 -11.52 16.46
C GLY A 33 -8.20 -10.67 15.25
N GLY A 34 -7.57 -10.86 14.09
CA GLY A 34 -8.02 -10.26 12.82
C GLY A 34 -9.03 -11.11 12.07
N ALA A 35 -9.63 -10.54 11.02
CA ALA A 35 -10.62 -11.23 10.19
C ALA A 35 -10.01 -11.87 8.93
N ASP A 36 -8.70 -11.72 8.73
CA ASP A 36 -7.98 -12.14 7.52
C ASP A 36 -8.63 -11.62 6.23
N SER A 37 -9.24 -10.43 6.29
CA SER A 37 -10.10 -9.90 5.23
C SER A 37 -9.37 -9.01 4.22
N THR A 38 -8.20 -8.50 4.59
CA THR A 38 -7.33 -7.66 3.76
C THR A 38 -5.86 -7.91 4.06
N ALA A 39 -4.98 -7.37 3.23
CA ALA A 39 -3.53 -7.51 3.39
C ALA A 39 -3.04 -7.09 4.79
N ARG A 40 -1.95 -7.72 5.25
CA ARG A 40 -1.29 -7.33 6.49
C ARG A 40 -0.66 -5.94 6.34
N PRO A 41 -0.58 -5.14 7.42
CA PRO A 41 0.14 -3.85 7.39
C PRO A 41 1.56 -3.96 6.81
N VAL A 42 2.27 -5.06 7.11
CA VAL A 42 3.62 -5.30 6.61
C VAL A 42 3.63 -5.58 5.10
N GLU A 43 2.66 -6.33 4.57
CA GLU A 43 2.53 -6.59 3.13
C GLU A 43 2.24 -5.30 2.38
N VAL A 44 1.33 -4.47 2.91
CA VAL A 44 1.02 -3.14 2.36
C VAL A 44 2.25 -2.24 2.35
N MET A 45 3.05 -2.26 3.42
CA MET A 45 4.30 -1.50 3.49
C MET A 45 5.32 -1.96 2.42
N LEU A 46 5.47 -3.27 2.21
CA LEU A 46 6.36 -3.82 1.18
C LEU A 46 5.87 -3.49 -0.24
N CYS A 47 4.56 -3.59 -0.49
CA CYS A 47 3.96 -3.15 -1.75
C CYS A 47 4.17 -1.66 -1.99
N ALA A 48 4.05 -0.82 -0.96
CA ALA A 48 4.31 0.62 -1.07
C ALA A 48 5.77 0.91 -1.43
N LEU A 49 6.72 0.24 -0.77
CA LEU A 49 8.15 0.37 -1.07
C LEU A 49 8.48 -0.07 -2.51
N GLY A 50 7.96 -1.24 -2.91
CA GLY A 50 8.12 -1.77 -4.27
C GLY A 50 7.48 -0.83 -5.31
N GLY A 51 6.31 -0.28 -5.01
CA GLY A 51 5.63 0.71 -5.84
C GLY A 51 6.43 2.00 -6.02
N CYS A 52 6.94 2.59 -4.93
CA CYS A 52 7.79 3.79 -5.01
C CYS A 52 9.04 3.53 -5.85
N THR A 53 9.75 2.44 -5.56
CA THR A 53 10.97 2.06 -6.30
C THR A 53 10.66 1.79 -7.78
N GLY A 54 9.58 1.06 -8.07
CA GLY A 54 9.15 0.77 -9.42
C GLY A 54 8.82 2.04 -10.20
N MET A 55 8.12 3.01 -9.59
CA MET A 55 7.83 4.29 -10.22
C MET A 55 9.12 5.05 -10.59
N ASP A 56 10.14 5.01 -9.74
CA ASP A 56 11.45 5.62 -10.04
C ASP A 56 12.13 4.93 -11.24
N VAL A 57 12.14 3.60 -11.28
CA VAL A 57 12.70 2.83 -12.41
C VAL A 57 11.96 3.15 -13.71
N ILE A 58 10.62 3.13 -13.70
CA ILE A 58 9.80 3.48 -14.87
C ILE A 58 10.07 4.92 -15.31
N SER A 59 10.25 5.86 -14.38
CA SER A 59 10.60 7.26 -14.68
C SER A 59 11.94 7.37 -15.42
N ILE A 60 12.95 6.59 -15.02
CA ILE A 60 14.26 6.55 -15.68
C ILE A 60 14.15 5.95 -17.08
N LEU A 61 13.50 4.79 -17.24
CA LEU A 61 13.32 4.13 -18.54
C LEU A 61 12.61 5.04 -19.56
N ARG A 62 11.56 5.75 -19.11
CA ARG A 62 10.84 6.72 -19.95
C ARG A 62 11.73 7.89 -20.38
N LYS A 63 12.59 8.42 -19.51
CA LYS A 63 13.58 9.46 -19.88
C LYS A 63 14.60 8.97 -20.90
N MET A 64 14.89 7.66 -20.92
CA MET A 64 15.76 7.02 -21.90
C MET A 64 15.05 6.65 -23.20
N ASN A 65 13.74 6.94 -23.34
CA ASN A 65 12.88 6.48 -24.44
C ASN A 65 12.84 4.95 -24.59
N THR A 66 12.96 4.22 -23.48
CA THR A 66 12.81 2.77 -23.43
C THR A 66 11.42 2.41 -22.92
N GLU A 67 10.66 1.65 -23.70
CA GLU A 67 9.36 1.12 -23.24
C GLU A 67 9.57 -0.06 -22.29
N PRO A 68 8.92 -0.08 -21.12
CA PRO A 68 8.93 -1.25 -20.25
C PRO A 68 8.16 -2.38 -20.92
N SER A 69 8.87 -3.43 -21.36
CA SER A 69 8.22 -4.69 -21.75
C SER A 69 7.64 -5.31 -20.48
N SER A 70 6.32 -5.39 -20.40
CA SER A 70 5.50 -6.04 -19.35
C SER A 70 6.30 -6.78 -18.25
N LEU A 71 6.31 -6.19 -17.04
CA LEU A 71 6.67 -6.88 -15.80
C LEU A 71 5.63 -7.93 -15.43
#